data_AF-A0A1J3DC13-F1
#
_entry.id   AF-A0A1J3DC13-F1
#
_cell.length_a   1.000
_cell.length_b   1.000
_cell.length_c   1.000
_cell.angle_alpha   90.00
_cell.angle_beta   90.00
_cell.angle_gamma   90.00
#
_symmetry.space_group_name_H-M   'P 1'
#
loop_
_entity.id
_entity.type
_entity.pdbx_description
1 polymer ?
#
loop_
_entity_poly.entity_id
_entity_poly.type
_entity_poly.pdbx_seq_one_letter_code
_entity_poly.pdbx_strand_id
1 'polypeptide(L)'
;PKGRFGDVNMEGIDHYNRMIDAILNRGMEPFVTLTHYDIPQELELRYGSWLNPQIREDFEHYAKICFRYFGNRVKFWTTFNGPYIQVIYGYRQGLP
;
A
#
# COMPACT_ATOMS: atom_id res chain seq x y z
N PRO A 1 -4.73 0.69 11.58
CA PRO A 1 -4.29 -0.67 11.15
C PRO A 1 -5.38 -1.74 11.34
N LYS A 2 -6.56 -1.56 10.71
CA LYS A 2 -7.67 -2.52 10.75
C LYS A 2 -8.38 -2.60 9.38
N GLY A 3 -7.60 -2.48 8.30
CA GLY A 3 -8.13 -2.19 6.97
C GLY A 3 -8.99 -0.93 6.98
N ARG A 4 -10.07 -0.95 6.18
CA ARG A 4 -11.07 0.12 6.11
C ARG A 4 -11.98 0.28 7.35
N PHE A 5 -11.85 -0.61 8.33
CA PHE A 5 -12.67 -0.60 9.56
C PHE A 5 -11.99 0.11 10.73
N GLY A 6 -10.81 0.70 10.51
CA GLY A 6 -10.11 1.49 11.52
C GLY A 6 -9.75 2.87 11.01
N ASP A 7 -9.31 3.71 11.93
CA ASP A 7 -8.89 5.06 11.59
C ASP A 7 -7.53 5.08 10.85
N VAL A 8 -7.35 6.14 10.06
CA VAL A 8 -6.09 6.43 9.39
C VAL A 8 -5.03 6.77 10.45
N ASN A 9 -3.87 6.11 10.36
CA ASN A 9 -2.74 6.45 11.23
C ASN A 9 -2.07 7.73 10.73
N MET A 10 -2.39 8.86 11.36
CA MET A 10 -1.84 10.16 10.99
C MET A 10 -0.33 10.27 11.21
N GLU A 11 0.25 9.57 12.19
CA GLU A 11 1.71 9.54 12.37
C GLU A 11 2.42 8.87 11.19
N GLY A 12 1.78 7.86 10.59
CA GLY A 12 2.26 7.22 9.36
C GLY A 12 2.18 8.17 8.16
N ILE A 13 1.09 8.93 8.05
CA ILE A 13 0.96 9.99 7.03
C ILE A 13 2.09 11.02 7.18
N ASP A 14 2.36 11.47 8.41
CA ASP A 14 3.40 12.46 8.68
C ASP A 14 4.81 11.91 8.38
N HIS A 15 5.05 10.63 8.64
CA HIS A 15 6.29 9.97 8.25
C HIS A 15 6.53 10.05 6.74
N TYR A 16 5.55 9.63 5.93
CA TYR A 16 5.70 9.65 4.47
C TYR A 16 5.69 11.07 3.91
N ASN A 17 4.97 12.02 4.52
CA ASN A 17 5.08 13.44 4.17
C ASN A 17 6.52 13.93 4.28
N ARG A 18 7.17 13.72 5.43
CA ARG A 18 8.58 14.11 5.64
C ARG A 18 9.51 13.46 4.62
N MET A 19 9.28 12.19 4.28
CA MET A 19 10.08 11.47 3.29
C MET A 19 9.91 12.06 1.88
N ILE A 20 8.67 12.26 1.44
CA ILE A 20 8.35 12.84 0.12
C ILE A 20 8.93 14.26 0.02
N ASP A 21 8.74 15.10 1.04
CA ASP A 21 9.28 16.45 1.06
C ASP A 21 10.82 16.44 1.01
N ALA A 22 11.46 15.51 1.72
CA ALA A 22 12.92 15.35 1.68
C ALA A 22 13.45 14.91 0.31
N ILE A 23 12.69 14.13 -0.45
CA ILE A 23 13.03 13.73 -1.84
C ILE A 23 12.89 14.94 -2.77
N LEU A 24 11.76 15.64 -2.69
CA LEU A 24 11.48 16.82 -3.52
C LEU A 24 12.45 17.96 -3.26
N ASN A 25 12.82 18.22 -2.00
CA ASN A 25 13.80 19.24 -1.63
C ASN A 25 15.21 18.97 -2.19
N ARG A 26 15.48 17.73 -2.65
CA ARG A 26 16.71 17.35 -3.34
C ARG A 26 16.58 17.41 -4.87
N GLY A 27 15.47 17.91 -5.40
CA GLY A 27 15.20 17.98 -6.83
C GLY A 27 14.91 16.63 -7.49
N MET A 28 14.60 15.59 -6.70
CA MET A 28 14.23 14.28 -7.20
C MET A 28 12.71 14.12 -7.25
N GLU A 29 12.22 13.36 -8.23
CA GLU A 29 10.79 13.07 -8.37
C GLU A 29 10.47 11.72 -7.70
N PRO A 30 9.55 11.67 -6.72
CA PRO A 30 9.16 10.43 -6.07
C PRO A 30 8.32 9.56 -7.00
N PHE A 31 8.66 8.27 -7.08
CA PHE A 31 7.83 7.23 -7.70
C PHE A 31 7.38 6.27 -6.59
N VAL A 32 6.08 6.29 -6.27
CA VAL A 32 5.51 5.50 -5.18
C VAL A 32 4.88 4.20 -5.68
N THR A 33 5.22 3.09 -5.02
CA THR A 33 4.52 1.81 -5.17
C THR A 33 3.56 1.63 -3.99
N LEU A 34 2.29 1.30 -4.25
CA LEU A 34 1.27 1.18 -3.21
C LEU A 34 1.41 -0.11 -2.39
N THR A 35 1.72 -1.24 -3.01
CA THR A 35 1.94 -2.52 -2.32
C THR A 35 3.15 -3.26 -2.84
N HIS A 36 3.96 -3.78 -1.91
CA HIS A 36 5.19 -4.52 -2.16
C HIS A 36 5.28 -5.73 -1.22
N TYR A 37 4.34 -6.66 -1.39
CA TYR A 37 4.25 -7.93 -0.64
C TYR A 37 3.96 -7.78 0.86
N ASP A 38 3.45 -6.62 1.27
CA ASP A 38 3.29 -6.17 2.65
C ASP A 38 1.81 -6.07 3.07
N ILE A 39 0.99 -7.05 2.65
CA ILE A 39 -0.42 -7.08 3.03
C ILE A 39 -0.58 -7.17 4.56
N PRO A 40 -1.46 -6.37 5.19
CA PRO A 40 -1.71 -6.49 6.62
C PRO A 40 -2.22 -7.88 7.03
N GLN A 41 -1.58 -8.50 8.01
CA GLN A 41 -1.97 -9.81 8.60
C GLN A 41 -3.45 -9.87 9.03
N GLU A 42 -4.01 -8.75 9.48
CA GLU A 42 -5.42 -8.62 9.85
C GLU A 42 -6.36 -9.03 8.69
N LEU A 43 -6.04 -8.70 7.44
CA LEU A 43 -6.88 -9.01 6.27
C LEU A 43 -6.78 -10.49 5.88
N GLU A 44 -5.60 -11.10 6.09
CA GLU A 44 -5.42 -12.56 5.98
C GLU A 44 -6.33 -13.28 6.98
N LEU A 45 -6.28 -12.89 8.25
CA LEU A 45 -7.09 -13.52 9.31
C LEU A 45 -8.60 -13.31 9.13
N ARG A 46 -9.03 -12.17 8.59
CA ARG A 46 -10.46 -11.89 8.38
C ARG A 46 -11.07 -12.69 7.26
N TYR A 47 -10.40 -12.76 6.12
CA TYR A 47 -11.02 -13.30 4.91
C TYR A 47 -10.06 -13.98 3.93
N GLY A 48 -8.77 -14.13 4.25
CA GLY A 48 -7.78 -14.73 3.36
C GLY A 48 -7.22 -13.77 2.31
N SER A 49 -7.22 -12.46 2.60
CA SER A 49 -6.50 -11.45 1.81
C SER A 49 -6.79 -11.55 0.30
N TRP A 50 -5.76 -11.67 -0.54
CA TRP A 50 -5.81 -11.73 -2.00
C TRP A 50 -6.62 -12.91 -2.55
N LEU A 51 -6.91 -13.93 -1.75
CA LEU A 51 -7.77 -15.04 -2.15
C LEU A 51 -9.27 -14.69 -2.08
N ASN A 52 -9.62 -13.54 -1.52
CA ASN A 52 -11.00 -13.13 -1.34
C ASN A 52 -11.31 -11.82 -2.09
N PRO A 53 -12.41 -11.75 -2.87
CA PRO A 53 -12.80 -10.53 -3.59
C PRO A 53 -12.98 -9.28 -2.72
N GLN A 54 -13.25 -9.44 -1.42
CA GLN A 54 -13.41 -8.33 -0.47
C GLN A 54 -12.15 -7.44 -0.39
N ILE A 55 -10.97 -7.99 -0.69
CA ILE A 55 -9.69 -7.26 -0.70
C ILE A 55 -9.69 -6.03 -1.60
N ARG A 56 -10.52 -6.05 -2.66
CA ARG A 56 -10.67 -4.93 -3.59
C ARG A 56 -11.09 -3.66 -2.87
N GLU A 57 -12.00 -3.79 -1.91
CA GLU A 57 -12.57 -2.65 -1.20
C GLU A 57 -11.59 -2.08 -0.18
N ASP A 58 -10.80 -2.92 0.49
CA ASP A 58 -9.71 -2.49 1.39
C ASP A 58 -8.57 -1.83 0.61
N PHE A 59 -8.17 -2.40 -0.52
CA PHE A 59 -7.11 -1.82 -1.36
C PHE A 59 -7.55 -0.49 -1.98
N GLU A 60 -8.79 -0.38 -2.45
CA GLU A 60 -9.34 0.90 -2.95
C GLU A 60 -9.37 1.97 -1.86
N HIS A 61 -9.81 1.60 -0.64
CA HIS A 61 -9.83 2.51 0.50
C HIS A 61 -8.41 3.02 0.84
N TYR A 62 -7.44 2.10 0.90
CA TYR A 62 -6.03 2.43 1.12
C TYR A 62 -5.47 3.36 0.03
N ALA A 63 -5.68 3.03 -1.25
CA ALA A 63 -5.20 3.84 -2.37
C ALA A 63 -5.81 5.25 -2.35
N LYS A 64 -7.10 5.39 -2.02
CA LYS A 64 -7.77 6.70 -1.87
C LYS A 64 -7.13 7.55 -0.78
N ILE A 65 -6.71 6.95 0.33
CA ILE A 65 -5.98 7.66 1.40
C ILE A 65 -4.63 8.14 0.86
N CYS A 66 -3.85 7.27 0.23
CA CYS A 66 -2.54 7.64 -0.35
C CYS A 66 -2.67 8.78 -1.35
N PHE A 67 -3.61 8.71 -2.30
CA PHE A 67 -3.83 9.76 -3.28
C PHE A 67 -4.29 11.06 -2.65
N ARG A 68 -5.14 11.01 -1.61
CA ARG A 68 -5.59 12.20 -0.90
C ARG A 68 -4.44 12.95 -0.22
N TYR A 69 -3.55 12.24 0.46
CA TYR A 69 -2.50 12.87 1.28
C TYR A 69 -1.21 13.17 0.50
N PHE A 70 -0.91 12.40 -0.55
CA PHE A 70 0.37 12.49 -1.25
C PHE A 70 0.22 12.86 -2.74
N GLY A 71 -0.98 12.75 -3.31
CA GLY A 71 -1.21 12.95 -4.74
C GLY A 71 -0.97 14.38 -5.24
N ASN A 72 -0.92 15.37 -4.35
CA ASN A 72 -0.53 16.74 -4.72
C ASN A 72 0.97 16.87 -5.06
N ARG A 73 1.79 15.91 -4.64
CA ARG A 73 3.27 15.94 -4.73
C ARG A 73 3.85 14.76 -5.49
N VAL A 74 3.17 13.62 -5.51
CA VAL A 74 3.61 12.40 -6.18
C VAL A 74 2.88 12.26 -7.52
N LYS A 75 3.62 12.29 -8.62
CA LYS A 75 3.06 12.17 -9.99
C LYS A 75 3.09 10.75 -10.53
N PHE A 76 4.06 9.94 -10.10
CA PHE A 76 4.27 8.58 -10.61
C PHE A 76 3.89 7.55 -9.56
N TRP A 77 2.99 6.64 -9.96
CA TRP A 77 2.42 5.62 -9.09
C TRP A 77 2.46 4.26 -9.75
N THR A 78 2.72 3.23 -8.95
CA THR A 78 2.52 1.83 -9.32
C THR A 78 1.65 1.18 -8.27
N THR A 79 0.67 0.40 -8.70
CA THR A 79 -0.24 -0.29 -7.79
C THR A 79 0.49 -1.45 -7.11
N PHE A 80 0.96 -2.42 -7.90
CA PHE A 80 1.64 -3.61 -7.42
C PHE A 80 3.07 -3.70 -7.93
N ASN A 81 4.02 -3.99 -7.04
CA ASN A 81 5.31 -4.51 -7.47
C ASN A 81 5.20 -6.02 -7.74
N GLY A 82 5.54 -6.45 -8.95
CA GLY A 82 5.67 -7.87 -9.33
C GLY A 82 4.57 -8.81 -8.80
N PRO A 83 3.28 -8.60 -9.15
CA PRO A 83 2.18 -9.41 -8.60
C PRO A 83 2.29 -10.91 -8.91
N TYR A 84 2.90 -11.27 -10.04
CA TYR A 84 3.18 -12.67 -10.38
C TYR A 84 4.06 -13.37 -9.32
N ILE A 85 5.10 -12.68 -8.84
CA ILE A 85 6.03 -13.18 -7.81
C ILE A 85 5.26 -13.44 -6.51
N GLN A 86 4.40 -12.50 -6.10
CA GLN A 86 3.56 -12.64 -4.91
C GLN A 86 2.67 -13.88 -4.98
N VAL A 87 2.00 -14.09 -6.11
CA VAL A 87 1.08 -15.22 -6.26
C VAL A 87 1.81 -16.55 -6.25
N ILE A 88 2.91 -16.67 -7.00
CA ILE A 88 3.67 -17.92 -7.10
C ILE A 88 4.32 -18.28 -5.77
N TYR A 89 5.04 -17.35 -5.16
CA TYR A 89 5.79 -17.67 -3.95
C TYR A 89 4.88 -17.76 -2.73
N GLY A 90 3.91 -16.86 -2.57
CA GLY A 90 3.00 -16.84 -1.42
C GLY A 90 1.99 -17.99 -1.42
N TYR A 91 1.31 -18.25 -2.54
CA TYR A 91 0.17 -19.19 -2.55
C TYR A 91 0.44 -20.53 -3.22
N ARG A 92 1.46 -20.63 -4.09
CA ARG A 92 1.78 -21.89 -4.78
C ARG A 92 2.96 -22.62 -4.15
N GLN A 93 4.00 -21.90 -3.71
CA GLN A 93 5.18 -22.50 -3.09
C GLN A 93 5.20 -22.44 -1.56
N GLY A 94 4.37 -21.57 -0.97
CA GLY A 94 4.27 -21.42 0.49
C GLY A 94 5.52 -20.80 1.11
N LEU A 95 6.26 -20.00 0.34
CA LEU A 95 7.37 -19.23 0.88
C LEU A 95 6.82 -18.04 1.67
N PRO A 96 7.48 -17.68 2.80
CA PRO A 96 7.10 -16.53 3.60
C PRO A 96 7.24 -15.21 2.84
#